data_AF-A0A8T3Y1G4-F1
#
_entry.id   AF-A0A8T3Y1G4-F1
#
_cell.length_a   1.000
_cell.length_b   1.000
_cell.length_c   1.000
_cell.angle_alpha   90.00
_cell.angle_beta   90.00
_cell.angle_gamma   90.00
#
_symmetry.space_group_name_H-M   'P 1'
#
loop_
_entity.id
_entity.type
_entity.pdbx_description
1 polymer ?
#
loop_
_entity_poly.entity_id
_entity_poly.type
_entity_poly.pdbx_seq_one_letter_code
_entity_poly.pdbx_strand_id
1 'polypeptide(L)'
;MKSFVFPVFSEVFRNFCRKIFEKQVFIIVMVISMGMPVRKFRAGLIHATVWNNSNVKGEFKTVTFEKRYKKGDEWKSTNSLGVNDLAKAIVVLTRAFDFVALNEN
;
A
#
# COMPACT_ATOMS: atom_id res chain seq x y z
N MET A 1 59.34 -14.23 21.26
CA MET A 1 58.17 -13.91 20.42
C MET A 1 56.95 -14.52 21.10
N LYS A 2 56.08 -13.69 21.70
CA LYS A 2 54.91 -14.17 22.46
C LYS A 2 53.74 -14.36 21.50
N SER A 3 53.32 -15.60 21.34
CA SER A 3 52.08 -16.00 20.68
C SER A 3 50.90 -15.51 21.53
N PHE A 4 50.18 -14.51 21.04
CA PHE A 4 48.97 -14.02 21.68
C PHE A 4 47.79 -14.87 21.21
N VAL A 5 47.38 -15.80 22.06
CA VAL A 5 46.12 -16.53 21.93
C VAL A 5 45.02 -15.60 22.42
N PHE A 6 44.12 -15.18 21.54
CA PHE A 6 42.85 -14.54 21.90
C PHE A 6 41.69 -15.47 21.52
N PRO A 7 41.07 -16.19 22.48
CA PRO A 7 39.76 -16.77 22.28
C PRO A 7 38.68 -15.79 22.79
N VAL A 8 37.42 -16.05 22.42
CA VAL A 8 36.20 -15.44 22.98
C VAL A 8 35.76 -14.07 22.42
N PHE A 9 35.78 -13.89 21.10
CA PHE A 9 35.00 -12.82 20.43
C PHE A 9 34.00 -13.40 19.42
N SER A 10 33.36 -14.53 19.71
CA SER A 10 32.56 -15.22 18.69
C SER A 10 31.09 -15.45 19.02
N GLU A 11 30.59 -15.13 20.22
CA GLU A 11 29.18 -15.41 20.56
C GLU A 11 28.34 -14.14 20.67
N VAL A 12 28.88 -13.09 21.31
CA VAL A 12 28.25 -11.76 21.34
C VAL A 12 28.13 -11.18 19.94
N PHE A 13 29.17 -11.34 19.10
CA PHE A 13 29.16 -10.87 17.72
C PHE A 13 28.18 -11.68 16.84
N ARG A 14 28.06 -13.00 17.04
CA ARG A 14 27.05 -13.83 16.37
C ARG A 14 25.63 -13.44 16.77
N ASN A 15 25.38 -13.19 18.06
CA ASN A 15 24.07 -12.75 18.55
C ASN A 15 23.74 -11.31 18.13
N PHE A 16 24.75 -10.44 18.00
CA PHE A 16 24.60 -9.08 17.49
C PHE A 16 24.26 -9.07 15.99
N CYS A 17 24.98 -9.86 15.18
CA CYS A 17 24.66 -10.07 13.77
C CYS A 17 23.25 -10.68 13.60
N ARG A 18 22.86 -11.66 14.42
CA ARG A 18 21.51 -12.26 14.38
C ARG A 18 20.40 -11.26 14.73
N LYS A 19 20.63 -10.37 15.71
CA LYS A 19 19.69 -9.28 16.09
C LYS A 19 19.58 -8.18 15.04
N ILE A 20 20.68 -7.86 14.35
CA ILE A 20 20.68 -6.90 13.24
C ILE A 20 19.95 -7.50 12.03
N PHE A 21 20.17 -8.79 11.75
CA PHE A 21 19.49 -9.49 10.66
C PHE A 21 17.98 -9.65 10.91
N GLU A 22 17.54 -9.97 12.13
CA GLU A 22 16.11 -10.00 12.48
C GLU A 22 15.44 -8.62 12.34
N LYS A 23 16.11 -7.54 12.76
CA LYS A 23 15.57 -6.18 12.63
C LYS A 23 15.54 -5.70 11.18
N GLN A 24 16.53 -6.05 10.35
CA GLN A 24 16.51 -5.73 8.92
C GLN A 24 15.49 -6.56 8.13
N VAL A 25 15.31 -7.84 8.49
CA VAL A 25 14.28 -8.69 7.88
C VAL A 25 12.87 -8.21 8.25
N PHE A 26 12.67 -7.65 9.45
CA PHE A 26 11.39 -7.04 9.85
C PHE A 26 11.05 -5.79 9.02
N ILE A 27 12.07 -5.00 8.64
CA ILE A 27 11.91 -3.86 7.73
C ILE A 27 11.60 -4.36 6.31
N ILE A 28 12.20 -5.46 5.87
CA ILE A 28 11.92 -6.08 4.56
C ILE A 28 10.48 -6.63 4.48
N VAL A 29 9.90 -7.13 5.58
CA VAL A 29 8.50 -7.57 5.63
C VAL A 29 7.51 -6.39 5.70
N MET A 30 7.94 -5.21 6.19
CA MET A 30 7.12 -3.99 6.20
C MET A 30 7.09 -3.29 4.83
N VAL A 31 7.88 -3.73 3.85
CA VAL A 31 7.70 -3.42 2.43
C VAL A 31 6.56 -4.29 1.88
N ILE A 32 5.38 -4.16 2.49
CA ILE A 32 4.12 -4.52 1.84
C ILE A 32 4.01 -3.54 0.68
N SER A 33 4.31 -4.02 -0.53
CA SER A 33 4.35 -3.24 -1.78
C SER A 33 3.27 -2.17 -1.77
N MET A 34 3.66 -0.90 -1.89
CA MET A 34 2.70 0.18 -2.16
C MET A 34 2.01 -0.19 -3.46
N GLY A 35 0.78 -0.69 -3.35
CA GLY A 35 0.10 -1.30 -4.47
C GLY A 35 0.12 -0.37 -5.67
N MET A 36 0.40 -0.91 -6.85
CA MET A 36 0.31 -0.10 -8.06
C MET A 36 -1.18 0.16 -8.36
N PRO A 37 -1.54 1.37 -8.81
CA PRO A 37 -2.91 1.64 -9.22
C PRO A 37 -3.19 0.84 -10.49
N VAL A 38 -4.06 -0.17 -10.38
CA VAL A 38 -4.43 -1.06 -11.49
C VAL A 38 -5.36 -0.34 -12.45
N ARG A 39 -6.34 0.37 -11.89
CA ARG A 39 -7.39 1.03 -12.67
C ARG A 39 -7.96 2.23 -11.93
N LYS A 40 -8.22 3.32 -12.65
CA LYS A 40 -8.93 4.49 -12.11
C LYS A 40 -10.20 4.76 -12.89
N PHE A 41 -11.33 4.73 -12.21
CA PHE A 41 -12.64 5.12 -12.72
C PHE A 41 -12.95 6.55 -12.30
N ARG A 42 -13.56 7.34 -13.19
CA ARG A 42 -13.87 8.75 -12.95
C ARG A 42 -15.25 9.10 -13.50
N ALA A 43 -15.95 9.96 -12.77
CA ALA A 43 -17.17 10.63 -13.20
C ALA A 43 -17.14 12.08 -12.68
N GLY A 44 -16.68 12.99 -13.53
CA GLY A 44 -16.40 14.37 -13.13
C GLY A 44 -15.32 14.42 -12.04
N LEU A 45 -15.65 15.03 -10.90
CA LEU A 45 -14.76 15.18 -9.75
C LEU A 45 -14.66 13.93 -8.87
N ILE A 46 -15.51 12.92 -9.10
CA ILE A 46 -15.58 11.71 -8.30
C ILE A 46 -14.71 10.63 -8.93
N HIS A 47 -13.80 10.07 -8.15
CA HIS A 47 -12.87 9.04 -8.60
C HIS A 47 -12.92 7.80 -7.70
N ALA A 48 -12.78 6.63 -8.32
CA ALA A 48 -12.51 5.37 -7.64
C ALA A 48 -11.23 4.77 -8.23
N THR A 49 -10.24 4.47 -7.41
CA THR A 49 -8.95 3.90 -7.81
C THR A 49 -8.82 2.52 -7.21
N VAL A 50 -8.63 1.51 -8.07
CA VAL A 50 -8.37 0.12 -7.68
C VAL A 50 -6.86 -0.07 -7.58
N TRP A 51 -6.41 -0.65 -6.49
CA TRP A 51 -5.02 -0.93 -6.16
C TRP A 51 -4.83 -2.44 -6.08
N ASN A 52 -3.71 -2.96 -6.59
CA ASN A 52 -3.29 -4.34 -6.32
C ASN A 52 -2.23 -4.31 -5.24
N ASN A 53 -2.58 -4.79 -4.04
CA ASN A 53 -1.65 -4.90 -2.93
C ASN A 53 -1.20 -6.35 -2.79
N SER A 54 0.03 -6.54 -2.32
CA SER A 54 0.55 -7.87 -2.04
C SER A 54 1.05 -7.93 -0.60
N ASN A 55 0.75 -9.04 0.08
CA ASN A 55 1.27 -9.33 1.41
C ASN A 55 1.73 -10.80 1.46
N VAL A 56 2.30 -11.23 2.58
CA VAL A 56 2.79 -12.60 2.80
C VAL A 56 1.72 -13.68 2.53
N LYS A 57 0.44 -13.31 2.65
CA LYS A 57 -0.72 -14.21 2.42
C LYS A 57 -1.23 -14.24 0.97
N GLY A 58 -0.72 -13.40 0.08
CA GLY A 58 -1.16 -13.30 -1.31
C GLY A 58 -1.48 -11.87 -1.76
N GLU A 59 -1.88 -11.76 -3.02
CA GLU A 59 -2.33 -10.51 -3.63
C GLU A 59 -3.82 -10.26 -3.36
N PHE A 60 -4.18 -9.01 -3.08
CA PHE A 60 -5.54 -8.58 -2.89
C PHE A 60 -5.77 -7.18 -3.45
N LYS A 61 -6.95 -6.98 -4.03
CA LYS A 61 -7.36 -5.69 -4.59
C LYS A 61 -8.04 -4.84 -3.53
N THR A 62 -7.72 -3.55 -3.46
CA THR A 62 -8.47 -2.56 -2.67
C THR A 62 -8.96 -1.41 -3.54
N VAL A 63 -9.99 -0.70 -3.09
CA VAL A 63 -10.54 0.46 -3.82
C VAL A 63 -10.51 1.69 -2.93
N THR A 64 -9.87 2.76 -3.41
CA THR A 64 -9.91 4.08 -2.78
C THR A 64 -10.86 4.98 -3.54
N PHE A 65 -11.79 5.60 -2.82
CA PHE A 65 -12.76 6.53 -3.37
C PHE A 65 -12.43 7.96 -2.90
N GLU A 66 -12.47 8.93 -3.81
CA GLU A 66 -12.18 10.33 -3.50
C GLU A 66 -13.03 11.27 -4.37
N LYS A 67 -13.45 12.40 -3.81
CA LYS A 67 -13.92 13.56 -4.57
C LYS A 67 -12.80 14.60 -4.65
N ARG A 68 -12.44 15.04 -5.84
CA ARG A 68 -11.48 16.14 -6.04
C ARG A 68 -12.20 17.48 -6.04
N TYR A 69 -11.55 18.50 -5.50
CA TYR A 69 -12.02 19.88 -5.58
C TYR A 69 -10.82 20.82 -5.62
N LYS A 70 -11.02 22.02 -6.14
CA LYS A 70 -9.97 23.04 -6.19
C LYS A 70 -10.15 24.01 -5.02
N LYS A 71 -9.07 24.28 -4.28
CA LYS A 71 -9.01 25.31 -3.22
C LYS A 71 -7.84 26.23 -3.52
N GLY A 72 -8.14 27.46 -3.97
CA GLY A 72 -7.10 28.36 -4.50
C GLY A 72 -6.55 27.79 -5.80
N ASP A 73 -5.23 27.59 -5.87
CA ASP A 73 -4.60 26.93 -7.02
C ASP A 73 -4.33 25.42 -6.83
N GLU A 74 -4.60 24.89 -5.63
CA GLU A 74 -4.34 23.50 -5.30
C GLU A 74 -5.56 22.60 -5.49
N TRP A 75 -5.33 21.42 -6.04
CA TRP A 75 -6.34 20.36 -6.06
C TRP A 75 -6.25 19.49 -4.80
N LYS A 76 -7.36 19.36 -4.09
CA LYS A 76 -7.49 18.57 -2.85
C LYS A 76 -8.51 17.45 -3.03
N SER A 77 -8.45 16.45 -2.18
CA SER A 77 -9.43 15.36 -2.10
C SER A 77 -10.27 15.47 -0.81
N THR A 78 -11.52 15.03 -0.90
CA THR A 78 -12.43 14.89 0.24
C THR A 78 -13.31 13.65 0.04
N ASN A 79 -13.88 13.15 1.13
CA ASN A 79 -14.86 12.06 1.11
C ASN A 79 -16.29 12.59 1.33
N SER A 80 -16.45 13.89 1.56
CA SER A 80 -17.76 14.52 1.70
C SER A 80 -18.42 14.68 0.34
N LEU A 81 -19.62 14.11 0.20
CA LEU A 81 -20.40 14.12 -1.04
C LEU A 81 -21.61 15.05 -0.92
N GLY A 82 -21.88 15.81 -1.98
CA GLY A 82 -23.15 16.51 -2.15
C GLY A 82 -24.17 15.63 -2.88
N VAL A 83 -25.42 16.07 -2.91
CA VAL A 83 -26.53 15.33 -3.58
C VAL A 83 -26.20 15.01 -5.05
N ASN A 84 -25.64 15.98 -5.78
CA ASN A 84 -25.27 15.81 -7.19
C ASN A 84 -24.09 14.86 -7.43
N ASP A 85 -23.33 14.51 -6.38
CA ASP A 85 -22.22 13.57 -6.46
C ASP A 85 -22.67 12.13 -6.27
N LEU A 86 -23.84 11.89 -5.67
CA LEU A 86 -24.32 10.55 -5.31
C LEU A 86 -24.49 9.67 -6.55
N ALA A 87 -25.17 10.16 -7.59
CA ALA A 87 -25.34 9.42 -8.84
C ALA A 87 -23.99 9.08 -9.50
N LYS A 88 -23.02 10.00 -9.44
CA LYS A 88 -21.68 9.79 -9.99
C LYS A 88 -20.89 8.78 -9.16
N ALA A 89 -21.02 8.84 -7.83
CA ALA A 89 -20.41 7.90 -6.90
C ALA A 89 -20.92 6.47 -7.16
N ILE A 90 -22.22 6.29 -7.31
CA ILE A 90 -22.84 5.00 -7.66
C ILE A 90 -22.20 4.47 -8.94
N VAL A 91 -22.18 5.26 -10.02
CA VAL A 91 -21.62 4.81 -11.31
C VAL A 91 -20.15 4.39 -11.20
N VAL A 92 -19.29 5.15 -10.53
CA VAL A 92 -17.88 4.77 -10.43
C VAL A 92 -17.64 3.59 -9.50
N LEU A 93 -18.45 3.46 -8.44
CA LEU A 93 -18.35 2.34 -7.50
C LEU A 93 -18.88 1.04 -8.13
N THR A 94 -19.97 1.09 -8.89
CA THR A 94 -20.46 -0.06 -9.67
C THR A 94 -19.38 -0.53 -10.64
N ARG A 95 -18.77 0.37 -11.41
CA ARG A 95 -17.68 -0.01 -12.33
C ARG A 95 -16.46 -0.59 -11.62
N ALA A 96 -16.13 -0.07 -10.43
CA ALA A 96 -15.06 -0.62 -9.62
C ALA A 96 -15.41 -2.00 -9.06
N PHE A 97 -16.65 -2.20 -8.64
CA PHE A 97 -17.17 -3.49 -8.20
C PHE A 97 -17.13 -4.51 -9.33
N ASP A 98 -17.66 -4.19 -10.51
CA ASP A 98 -17.61 -5.08 -11.68
C ASP A 98 -16.17 -5.50 -11.99
N PHE A 99 -15.23 -4.55 -11.92
CA PHE A 99 -13.82 -4.81 -12.17
C PHE A 99 -13.14 -5.70 -11.12
N VAL A 100 -13.52 -5.58 -9.85
CA VAL A 100 -12.87 -6.30 -8.74
C VAL A 100 -13.53 -7.65 -8.48
N ALA A 101 -14.85 -7.71 -8.54
CA ALA A 101 -15.65 -8.85 -8.08
C ALA A 101 -16.20 -9.72 -9.21
N LEU A 102 -16.53 -9.13 -10.37
CA LEU A 102 -17.17 -9.87 -11.48
C LEU A 102 -16.18 -10.27 -12.58
N ASN A 103 -15.09 -9.53 -12.75
CA ASN A 103 -13.98 -9.97 -13.60
C ASN A 103 -13.18 -11.04 -12.84
N GLU A 104 -13.68 -12.28 -12.87
CA GLU A 104 -12.92 -13.47 -12.55
C GLU A 104 -11.75 -13.60 -13.55
N ASN A 105 -10.56 -13.91 -13.03
CA ASN A 105 -9.32 -14.06 -13.81
C ASN A 105 -9.42 -15.19 -14.84
#